data_AF-A0A510KTZ7-F1
#
_entry.id   AF-A0A510KTZ7-F1
#
_cell.length_a   1.000
_cell.length_b   1.000
_cell.length_c   1.000
_cell.angle_alpha   90.00
_cell.angle_beta   90.00
_cell.angle_gamma   90.00
#
_symmetry.space_group_name_H-M   'P 1'
#
loop_
_entity.id
_entity.type
_entity.pdbx_description
1 polymer ?
#
loop_
_entity_poly.entity_id
_entity_poly.type
_entity_poly.pdbx_seq_one_letter_code
_entity_poly.pdbx_strand_id
1 'polypeptide(L)'
;MKKFFRMLGLIILIGNIGFAEYTIKDGKVYWDDKLVVKYVNGVVSQYNKFLPDVESFKILKDGYARDKGTIYYDGETVKKQNGDNEVDIKTFEILEKGVARDKNTVYINGIDYPNVDVNTVKIVKS
;
A
#
# COMPACT_ATOMS: atom_id res chain seq x y z
N MET A 1 -23.41 4.06 -32.57
CA MET A 1 -22.58 3.16 -31.75
C MET A 1 -22.17 3.88 -30.48
N LYS A 2 -22.64 3.39 -29.33
CA LYS A 2 -21.96 3.28 -28.02
C LYS A 2 -23.06 2.94 -27.02
N LYS A 3 -23.19 1.65 -26.74
CA LYS A 3 -24.21 1.11 -25.85
C LYS A 3 -23.92 1.59 -24.43
N PHE A 4 -24.89 2.31 -23.89
CA PHE A 4 -24.95 2.80 -22.53
C PHE A 4 -25.02 1.62 -21.54
N PHE A 5 -24.26 1.74 -20.45
CA PHE A 5 -24.44 1.14 -19.13
C PHE A 5 -24.82 -0.34 -19.05
N ARG A 6 -23.83 -1.20 -18.84
CA ARG A 6 -24.02 -2.46 -18.10
C ARG A 6 -22.77 -2.73 -17.26
N MET A 7 -22.85 -2.45 -15.97
CA MET A 7 -22.47 -3.35 -14.86
C MET A 7 -22.42 -2.53 -13.56
N LEU A 8 -23.40 -2.78 -12.68
CA LEU A 8 -23.35 -2.43 -11.26
C LEU A 8 -22.16 -3.20 -10.63
N GLY A 9 -20.98 -2.60 -10.61
CA GLY A 9 -19.99 -2.89 -9.58
C GLY A 9 -20.05 -1.74 -8.58
N LEU A 10 -20.04 -2.03 -7.28
CA LEU A 10 -19.93 -0.99 -6.25
C LEU A 10 -18.65 -0.17 -6.51
N ILE A 11 -18.78 0.98 -7.16
CA ILE A 11 -17.72 1.98 -7.24
C ILE A 11 -17.88 2.83 -5.99
N ILE A 12 -17.19 2.45 -4.92
CA ILE A 12 -17.01 3.33 -3.76
C ILE A 12 -16.00 4.40 -4.19
N LEU A 13 -16.48 5.41 -4.92
CA LEU A 13 -15.72 6.63 -5.20
C LEU A 13 -15.85 7.52 -3.95
N ILE A 14 -15.04 7.27 -2.92
CA ILE A 14 -14.86 8.24 -1.82
C ILE A 14 -13.82 9.23 -2.34
N GLY A 15 -14.32 10.33 -2.88
CA GLY A 15 -13.56 11.19 -3.78
C GLY A 15 -12.35 11.88 -3.17
N ASN A 16 -11.34 12.08 -4.01
CA ASN A 16 -10.67 13.37 -4.14
C ASN A 16 -10.21 13.54 -5.60
N ILE A 17 -10.84 14.47 -6.32
CA ILE A 17 -10.57 14.74 -7.74
C ILE A 17 -9.14 15.30 -7.86
N GLY A 18 -8.15 14.43 -8.13
CA GLY A 18 -6.79 14.83 -8.47
C GLY A 18 -5.62 13.94 -8.01
N PHE A 19 -5.85 12.84 -7.28
CA PHE A 19 -4.76 11.95 -6.82
C PHE A 19 -4.81 10.58 -7.47
N ALA A 20 -3.67 9.92 -7.63
CA ALA A 20 -3.58 8.54 -8.10
C ALA A 20 -4.36 7.63 -7.12
N GLU A 21 -5.50 7.11 -7.55
CA GLU A 21 -6.37 6.29 -6.70
C GLU A 21 -6.19 4.80 -7.01
N TYR A 22 -6.24 3.98 -5.97
CA TYR A 22 -6.33 2.54 -6.15
C TYR A 22 -7.71 2.18 -6.71
N THR A 23 -7.75 1.33 -7.73
CA THR A 23 -9.00 0.82 -8.31
C THR A 23 -9.05 -0.70 -8.22
N ILE A 24 -10.24 -1.25 -7.99
CA ILE A 24 -10.48 -2.70 -7.99
C ILE A 24 -11.36 -3.03 -9.19
N LYS A 25 -10.83 -3.80 -10.14
CA LYS A 25 -11.57 -4.28 -11.33
C LYS A 25 -11.23 -5.75 -11.58
N ASP A 26 -12.26 -6.55 -11.86
CA ASP A 26 -12.14 -7.98 -12.16
C ASP A 26 -11.30 -8.77 -11.14
N GLY A 27 -11.51 -8.52 -9.85
CA GLY A 27 -10.78 -9.19 -8.76
C GLY A 27 -9.29 -8.86 -8.71
N LYS A 28 -8.88 -7.71 -9.26
CA LYS A 28 -7.50 -7.22 -9.25
C LYS A 28 -7.43 -5.78 -8.79
N VAL A 29 -6.34 -5.43 -8.11
CA VAL A 29 -6.05 -4.08 -7.63
C VAL A 29 -5.11 -3.38 -8.61
N TYR A 30 -5.37 -2.11 -8.89
CA TYR A 30 -4.56 -1.26 -9.74
C TYR A 30 -4.27 0.06 -9.03
N TRP A 31 -3.11 0.65 -9.30
CA TRP A 31 -2.74 2.01 -8.93
C TRP A 31 -2.35 2.73 -10.22
N ASP A 32 -2.95 3.88 -10.53
CA ASP A 32 -2.71 4.61 -11.77
C ASP A 32 -2.76 3.69 -13.02
N ASP A 33 -3.82 2.87 -13.09
CA ASP A 33 -4.04 1.82 -14.10
C ASP A 33 -2.97 0.70 -14.19
N LYS A 34 -1.94 0.71 -13.35
CA LYS A 34 -0.92 -0.34 -13.26
C LYS A 34 -1.34 -1.40 -12.25
N LEU A 35 -1.17 -2.67 -12.63
CA LEU A 35 -1.51 -3.81 -11.77
C LEU A 35 -0.60 -3.82 -10.53
N VAL A 36 -1.21 -3.72 -9.35
CA VAL A 36 -0.53 -3.82 -8.05
C VAL A 36 -0.20 -5.28 -7.79
N VAL A 37 1.01 -5.52 -7.31
CA VAL A 37 1.46 -6.87 -6.94
C VAL A 37 2.24 -6.88 -5.65
N LYS A 38 2.18 -8.04 -5.00
CA LYS A 38 2.93 -8.36 -3.80
C LYS A 38 4.27 -8.98 -4.15
N TYR A 39 5.33 -8.46 -3.53
CA TYR A 39 6.64 -9.09 -3.48
C TYR A 39 6.85 -9.73 -2.11
N VAL A 40 7.09 -11.04 -2.06
CA VAL A 40 7.44 -11.78 -0.84
C VAL A 40 8.91 -12.18 -0.93
N ASN A 41 9.71 -11.83 0.09
CA ASN A 41 11.08 -12.31 0.20
C ASN A 41 11.06 -13.80 0.59
N GLY A 42 11.10 -14.67 -0.42
CA GLY A 42 11.22 -16.11 -0.29
C GLY A 42 12.28 -16.63 -1.24
N VAL A 43 13.14 -17.50 -0.73
CA VAL A 43 14.27 -18.19 -1.37
C VAL A 43 13.99 -18.54 -2.85
N VAL A 44 15.00 -18.33 -3.69
CA VAL A 44 15.12 -18.61 -5.15
C VAL A 44 14.72 -17.45 -6.07
N SER A 45 15.63 -17.12 -7.00
CA SER A 45 15.66 -15.96 -7.89
C SER A 45 14.60 -15.95 -9.00
N GLN A 46 13.35 -16.23 -8.67
CA GLN A 46 12.20 -16.04 -9.55
C GLN A 46 11.09 -15.33 -8.75
N TYR A 47 10.80 -14.10 -9.15
CA TYR A 47 9.80 -13.23 -8.53
C TYR A 47 8.43 -13.94 -8.46
N ASN A 48 8.10 -14.53 -7.31
CA ASN A 48 6.75 -14.98 -7.04
C ASN A 48 5.88 -13.74 -6.84
N LYS A 49 5.35 -13.24 -7.95
CA LYS A 49 4.49 -12.06 -8.05
C LYS A 49 3.07 -12.50 -7.69
N PHE A 50 2.63 -12.20 -6.47
CA PHE A 50 1.27 -12.50 -6.02
C PHE A 50 0.35 -11.29 -6.25
N LEU A 51 -0.94 -11.54 -6.38
CA LEU A 51 -1.96 -10.48 -6.39
C LEU A 51 -2.35 -10.12 -4.95
N PRO A 52 -2.71 -8.85 -4.69
CA PRO A 52 -3.29 -8.46 -3.40
C PRO A 52 -4.57 -9.25 -3.11
N ASP A 53 -4.79 -9.55 -1.83
CA ASP A 53 -6.03 -10.16 -1.38
C ASP A 53 -7.16 -9.12 -1.41
N VAL A 54 -7.99 -9.19 -2.46
CA VAL A 54 -9.03 -8.18 -2.73
C VAL A 54 -10.07 -8.11 -1.62
N GLU A 55 -10.42 -9.24 -1.00
CA GLU A 55 -11.42 -9.29 0.07
C GLU A 55 -10.99 -8.48 1.31
N SER A 56 -9.70 -8.47 1.61
CA SER A 56 -9.14 -7.71 2.73
C SER A 56 -8.50 -6.38 2.32
N PHE A 57 -8.51 -6.02 1.03
CA PHE A 57 -7.86 -4.82 0.53
C PHE A 57 -8.55 -3.56 1.04
N LYS A 58 -7.76 -2.65 1.59
CA LYS A 58 -8.21 -1.36 2.12
C LYS A 58 -7.28 -0.27 1.64
N ILE A 59 -7.85 0.70 0.95
CA ILE A 59 -7.20 1.98 0.67
C ILE A 59 -7.13 2.73 2.01
N LEU A 60 -5.94 3.21 2.35
CA LEU A 60 -5.71 4.01 3.55
C LEU A 60 -5.58 5.49 3.13
N LYS A 61 -4.74 6.26 3.83
CA LYS A 61 -4.44 7.66 3.49
C LYS A 61 -3.01 7.79 2.96
N ASP A 62 -2.69 8.94 2.38
CA ASP A 62 -1.33 9.33 2.01
C ASP A 62 -0.60 8.32 1.10
N GLY A 63 -1.29 7.78 0.08
CA GLY A 63 -0.74 6.81 -0.88
C GLY A 63 -0.66 5.37 -0.36
N TYR A 64 -0.91 5.15 0.93
CA TYR A 64 -0.88 3.82 1.52
C TYR A 64 -2.16 3.04 1.26
N ALA A 65 -2.00 1.73 1.09
CA ALA A 65 -3.06 0.74 1.12
C ALA A 65 -2.57 -0.52 1.83
N ARG A 66 -3.46 -1.44 2.16
CA ARG A 66 -3.08 -2.74 2.72
C ARG A 66 -4.03 -3.85 2.30
N ASP A 67 -3.53 -5.06 2.30
CA ASP A 67 -4.34 -6.27 2.45
C ASP A 67 -4.03 -6.94 3.80
N LYS A 68 -4.59 -8.13 4.06
CA LYS A 68 -4.37 -8.88 5.31
C LYS A 68 -2.90 -9.18 5.63
N GLY A 69 -2.01 -9.15 4.65
CA GLY A 69 -0.62 -9.62 4.76
C GLY A 69 0.41 -8.72 4.10
N THR A 70 0.06 -7.50 3.69
CA THR A 70 0.94 -6.62 2.92
C THR A 70 0.55 -5.16 3.08
N ILE A 71 1.53 -4.28 3.20
CA ILE A 71 1.36 -2.83 3.05
C ILE A 71 1.83 -2.43 1.65
N TYR A 72 1.07 -1.53 1.00
CA TYR A 72 1.38 -0.96 -0.29
C TYR A 72 1.54 0.56 -0.16
N TYR A 73 2.43 1.14 -0.95
CA TYR A 73 2.56 2.58 -1.13
C TYR A 73 2.61 2.86 -2.63
N ASP A 74 1.67 3.67 -3.13
CA ASP A 74 1.53 4.00 -4.55
C ASP A 74 1.63 2.78 -5.50
N GLY A 75 0.97 1.69 -5.11
CA GLY A 75 0.91 0.45 -5.89
C GLY A 75 2.11 -0.48 -5.71
N GLU A 76 3.14 -0.07 -4.99
CA GLU A 76 4.34 -0.86 -4.73
C GLU A 76 4.27 -1.54 -3.35
N THR A 77 4.83 -2.74 -3.23
CA THR A 77 4.94 -3.43 -1.93
C THR A 77 5.96 -2.71 -1.05
N VAL A 78 5.54 -2.27 0.12
CA VAL A 78 6.46 -1.76 1.15
C VAL A 78 7.25 -2.94 1.71
N LYS A 79 8.58 -2.87 1.60
CA LYS A 79 9.51 -3.91 2.04
C LYS A 79 10.64 -3.29 2.84
N LYS A 80 11.17 -4.03 3.81
CA LYS A 80 12.40 -3.64 4.51
C LYS A 80 13.61 -4.00 3.66
N GLN A 81 14.54 -3.07 3.51
CA GLN A 81 15.71 -3.25 2.65
C GLN A 81 16.67 -4.32 3.17
N ASN A 82 16.78 -4.46 4.48
CA ASN A 82 17.76 -5.36 5.10
C ASN A 82 17.28 -6.81 5.23
N GLY A 83 16.04 -7.13 4.83
CA GLY A 83 15.51 -8.50 4.87
C GLY A 83 15.31 -9.11 6.27
N ASP A 84 15.82 -8.47 7.32
CA ASP A 84 15.81 -9.00 8.69
C ASP A 84 14.43 -9.07 9.32
N ASN A 85 13.46 -8.32 8.81
CA ASN A 85 12.07 -8.33 9.29
C ASN A 85 11.09 -7.91 8.18
N GLU A 86 9.88 -8.46 8.21
CA GLU A 86 8.77 -7.93 7.41
C GLU A 86 8.17 -6.68 8.08
N VAL A 87 7.32 -5.96 7.34
CA VAL A 87 6.51 -4.87 7.90
C VAL A 87 5.56 -5.44 8.96
N ASP A 88 5.58 -4.89 10.18
CA ASP A 88 4.64 -5.33 11.21
C ASP A 88 3.27 -4.66 10.97
N ILE A 89 2.43 -5.33 10.17
CA ILE A 89 1.11 -4.85 9.74
C ILE A 89 0.18 -4.56 10.92
N LYS A 90 0.32 -5.30 12.03
CA LYS A 90 -0.53 -5.15 13.22
C LYS A 90 -0.30 -3.82 13.92
N THR A 91 0.95 -3.34 13.90
CA THR A 91 1.37 -2.08 14.54
C THR A 91 1.58 -0.94 13.54
N PHE A 92 1.31 -1.19 12.25
CA PHE A 92 1.49 -0.19 11.20
C PHE A 92 0.50 0.98 11.35
N GLU A 93 1.05 2.17 11.48
CA GLU A 93 0.34 3.43 11.70
C GLU A 93 0.82 4.48 10.68
N ILE A 94 -0.12 5.16 10.01
CA ILE A 94 0.20 6.28 9.12
C ILE A 94 0.07 7.57 9.93
N LEU A 95 1.18 8.29 10.07
CA LEU A 95 1.24 9.55 10.81
C LEU A 95 0.60 10.66 9.97
N GLU A 96 1.31 11.18 8.96
CA GLU A 96 0.83 12.19 8.01
C GLU A 96 1.84 12.35 6.86
N LYS A 97 1.41 12.89 5.71
CA LYS A 97 2.29 13.32 4.60
C LYS A 97 3.21 12.21 4.09
N GLY A 98 2.69 10.98 3.99
CA GLY A 98 3.45 9.82 3.52
C GLY A 98 4.41 9.25 4.57
N VAL A 99 4.41 9.77 5.80
CA VAL A 99 5.16 9.19 6.92
C VAL A 99 4.29 8.16 7.63
N ALA A 100 4.84 6.96 7.80
CA ALA A 100 4.24 5.88 8.55
C ALA A 100 5.28 5.22 9.46
N ARG A 101 4.85 4.37 10.37
CA ARG A 101 5.73 3.53 11.18
C ARG A 101 5.07 2.21 11.51
N ASP A 102 5.89 1.21 11.78
CA ASP A 102 5.50 0.08 12.60
C ASP A 102 6.26 0.14 13.94
N LYS A 103 6.08 -0.84 14.81
CA LYS A 103 6.74 -0.86 16.13
C LYS A 103 8.28 -0.84 16.08
N ASN A 104 8.89 -1.14 14.93
CA ASN A 104 10.33 -1.32 14.75
C ASN A 104 10.94 -0.32 13.76
N THR A 105 10.15 0.27 12.85
CA THR A 105 10.69 0.96 11.68
C THR A 105 9.80 2.11 11.23
N VAL A 106 10.44 3.22 10.86
CA VAL A 106 9.79 4.38 10.23
C VAL A 106 9.83 4.22 8.72
N TYR A 107 8.77 4.63 8.05
CA TYR A 107 8.66 4.65 6.60
C TYR A 107 8.34 6.05 6.10
N ILE A 108 9.01 6.47 5.04
CA ILE A 108 8.69 7.72 4.34
C ILE A 108 8.46 7.34 2.88
N ASN A 109 7.23 7.57 2.40
CA ASN A 109 6.82 7.23 1.04
C ASN A 109 7.11 5.75 0.68
N GLY A 110 6.78 4.85 1.61
CA GLY A 110 7.02 3.41 1.45
C GLY A 110 8.47 2.95 1.60
N ILE A 111 9.44 3.85 1.81
CA ILE A 111 10.85 3.51 2.02
C ILE A 111 11.14 3.41 3.51
N ASP A 112 11.81 2.34 3.95
CA ASP A 112 12.17 2.12 5.36
C ASP A 112 13.41 2.91 5.80
N TYR A 113 13.37 3.40 7.04
CA TYR A 113 14.45 4.10 7.74
C TYR A 113 14.76 3.38 9.06
N PRO A 114 15.45 2.22 9.01
CA PRO A 114 15.59 1.31 10.15
C PRO A 114 16.42 1.87 11.32
N ASN A 115 17.24 2.90 11.08
CA ASN A 115 18.09 3.51 12.11
C ASN A 115 17.43 4.71 12.83
N VAL A 116 16.15 4.95 12.58
CA VAL A 116 15.39 6.01 13.26
C VAL A 116 14.67 5.40 14.47
N ASP A 117 14.84 6.00 15.64
CA ASP A 117 14.04 5.63 16.81
C ASP A 117 12.58 6.03 16.58
N VAL A 118 11.72 5.03 16.40
CA VAL A 118 10.28 5.15 16.14
C VAL A 118 9.54 6.00 17.19
N ASN A 119 10.07 6.08 18.41
CA ASN A 119 9.47 6.83 19.52
C ASN A 119 9.81 8.32 19.48
N THR A 120 10.79 8.72 18.65
CA THR A 120 11.26 10.11 18.56
C THR A 120 10.66 10.88 17.39
N VAL A 121 10.03 10.19 16.43
CA VAL A 121 9.45 10.82 15.24
C VAL A 121 8.31 11.77 15.60
N LYS A 122 8.39 12.99 15.10
CA LYS A 122 7.35 14.02 15.23
C LYS A 122 7.10 14.70 13.88
N ILE A 123 5.85 14.92 13.55
CA ILE A 123 5.47 15.73 12.37
C ILE A 123 5.45 17.19 12.80
N VAL A 124 6.31 18.01 12.21
CA VAL A 124 6.31 19.47 12.41
C VAL A 124 5.43 20.09 11.34
N LYS A 125 4.38 20.81 11.77
CA LYS A 125 3.54 21.60 10.86
C LYS A 125 4.22 22.94 10.59
N SER A 126 4.36 23.27 9.31
CA SER A 126 4.77 24.59 8.82
C SER A 126 3.63 25.58 8.96
#